data_AF-A0A1M6RGG6-F1
#
_entry.id   AF-A0A1M6RGG6-F1
#
_cell.length_a   1.000
_cell.length_b   1.000
_cell.length_c   1.000
_cell.angle_alpha   90.00
_cell.angle_beta   90.00
_cell.angle_gamma   90.00
#
_symmetry.space_group_name_H-M   'P 1'
#
loop_
_entity.id
_entity.type
_entity.pdbx_description
1 polymer ?
#
loop_
_entity_poly.entity_id
_entity_poly.type
_entity_poly.pdbx_seq_one_letter_code
_entity_poly.pdbx_strand_id
1 'polypeptide(L)'
;MAEITKITTNNQFHSSNRFPEEIIAVSISPFDKFQLNKFNRIRRYTYLGLRDINSAFMGFGYLSKIIVSLVESILKQNKQAFEIGNVLEYLGYRDKILLQFNFSMPRGAIDEILPVNTIFEQEFDNRESFFFKRINRSYFLNSDDSINERKLNRLKKLLRDLPHKYYFNRFFELLITRYGFESIKNNDDIEDILFLINAGVIKLKDVQLFTFKLNNSFSIKDASSGEQSIILSILGIASKIQDNSLICIDEPEICLHPEWQEKYIEILTQTFENYKNCHFIIATHSPMIISRLPFYNSFILNMESRSVQSAKDFINHSSDFQLVNVFDTPGYKNEYLSRIAINTFAKISKYKKLDSEDKENIRIIEKQSNYLKSDDPVYDLYKTLVELKVMFK
;
A
#
# COMPACT_ATOMS: atom_id res chain seq x y z
N MET A 1 -9.95 2.91 16.45
CA MET A 1 -8.82 2.84 15.47
C MET A 1 -7.70 2.06 16.13
N ALA A 2 -7.24 0.96 15.52
CA ALA A 2 -6.16 0.14 16.05
C ALA A 2 -4.89 0.39 15.22
N GLU A 3 -3.81 0.80 15.87
CA GLU A 3 -2.49 0.89 15.26
C GLU A 3 -1.72 -0.39 15.59
N ILE A 4 -1.34 -1.13 14.56
CA ILE A 4 -0.59 -2.37 14.71
C ILE A 4 0.89 -2.05 14.54
N THR A 5 1.70 -2.32 15.55
CA THR A 5 3.16 -2.14 15.48
C THR A 5 3.86 -3.49 15.45
N LYS A 6 4.67 -3.76 14.41
CA LYS A 6 5.62 -4.89 14.35
C LYS A 6 7.03 -4.41 14.74
N ILE A 7 7.68 -5.01 15.75
CA ILE A 7 8.99 -4.56 16.29
C ILE A 7 10.13 -5.56 16.02
N THR A 8 10.41 -5.95 14.78
CA THR A 8 11.57 -6.78 14.33
C THR A 8 12.13 -7.99 15.11
N THR A 9 12.48 -9.00 14.34
CA THR A 9 13.29 -10.16 14.74
C THR A 9 14.67 -9.75 15.27
N ASN A 10 15.07 -10.42 16.36
CA ASN A 10 16.32 -10.34 17.14
C ASN A 10 16.33 -9.43 18.38
N ASN A 11 16.50 -10.10 19.52
CA ASN A 11 16.67 -9.60 20.90
C ASN A 11 17.97 -8.78 21.09
N GLN A 12 18.14 -7.67 20.39
CA GLN A 12 19.14 -6.67 20.74
C GLN A 12 18.58 -5.26 20.49
N PHE A 13 17.88 -4.72 21.50
CA PHE A 13 17.75 -3.27 21.67
C PHE A 13 19.15 -2.70 21.94
N HIS A 14 19.95 -2.54 20.88
CA HIS A 14 21.14 -1.70 20.95
C HIS A 14 20.68 -0.25 21.03
N SER A 15 21.07 0.41 22.11
CA SER A 15 20.84 1.81 22.48
C SER A 15 21.50 2.82 21.52
N SER A 16 21.24 2.71 20.23
CA SER A 16 21.51 3.80 19.29
C SER A 16 20.18 4.37 18.81
N ASN A 17 19.91 5.64 19.15
CA ASN A 17 18.89 6.48 18.53
C ASN A 17 19.17 6.58 17.01
N ARG A 18 18.91 5.52 16.26
CA ARG A 18 18.97 5.54 14.80
C ARG A 18 17.57 5.75 14.29
N PHE A 19 17.31 6.97 13.81
CA PHE A 19 16.15 7.24 12.97
C PHE A 19 16.13 6.27 11.78
N PRO A 20 14.95 5.86 11.29
CA PRO A 20 14.85 4.97 10.16
C PRO A 20 15.60 5.52 8.94
N GLU A 21 16.18 4.62 8.15
CA GLU A 21 16.93 4.98 6.94
C GLU A 21 16.01 5.36 5.79
N GLU A 22 14.78 4.84 5.76
CA GLU A 22 13.73 5.20 4.81
C GLU A 22 12.36 5.09 5.50
N ILE A 23 11.48 6.05 5.24
CA ILE A 23 10.09 6.05 5.69
C ILE A 23 9.19 5.90 4.47
N ILE A 24 8.37 4.85 4.45
CA ILE A 24 7.47 4.53 3.34
C ILE A 24 6.04 4.65 3.83
N ALA A 25 5.30 5.62 3.32
CA ALA A 25 3.89 5.82 3.62
C ALA A 25 3.03 5.27 2.48
N VAL A 26 2.15 4.31 2.78
CA VAL A 26 1.32 3.60 1.80
C VAL A 26 -0.15 3.84 2.12
N SER A 27 -0.91 4.31 1.14
CA SER A 27 -2.37 4.39 1.28
C SER A 27 -3.05 4.32 -0.08
N ILE A 28 -4.14 3.58 -0.15
CA ILE A 28 -5.04 3.53 -1.30
C ILE A 28 -6.23 4.49 -1.14
N SER A 29 -6.33 5.20 -0.01
CA SER A 29 -7.36 6.19 0.23
C SER A 29 -6.95 7.54 -0.36
N PRO A 30 -7.83 8.25 -1.09
CA PRO A 30 -7.57 9.63 -1.48
C PRO A 30 -7.67 10.60 -0.28
N PHE A 31 -8.13 10.14 0.88
CA PHE A 31 -8.38 10.93 2.09
C PHE A 31 -7.34 10.74 3.20
N ASP A 32 -6.26 10.00 2.91
CA ASP A 32 -5.17 9.75 3.86
C ASP A 32 -4.58 11.06 4.41
N LYS A 33 -3.93 10.95 5.58
CA LYS A 33 -3.30 12.09 6.27
C LYS A 33 -1.79 12.17 6.09
N PHE A 34 -1.20 11.32 5.25
CA PHE A 34 0.25 11.35 5.02
C PHE A 34 0.69 12.66 4.38
N GLN A 35 1.91 13.09 4.67
CA GLN A 35 2.45 14.31 4.10
C GLN A 35 2.87 14.06 2.64
N LEU A 36 2.54 14.97 1.74
CA LEU A 36 3.02 14.90 0.36
C LEU A 36 4.44 15.45 0.29
N ASN A 37 5.37 14.68 -0.25
CA ASN A 37 6.77 15.10 -0.38
C ASN A 37 6.99 15.97 -1.63
N LYS A 38 6.21 17.04 -1.78
CA LYS A 38 6.38 17.96 -2.91
C LYS A 38 7.80 18.55 -2.85
N PHE A 39 8.52 18.48 -3.97
CA PHE A 39 9.90 18.95 -4.12
C PHE A 39 10.94 18.24 -3.24
N ASN A 40 10.70 17.00 -2.79
CA ASN A 40 11.65 16.22 -1.98
C ASN A 40 12.15 16.95 -0.71
N ARG A 41 11.27 17.74 -0.08
CA ARG A 41 11.60 18.51 1.14
C ARG A 41 11.87 17.61 2.34
N ILE A 42 11.17 16.48 2.42
CA ILE A 42 11.37 15.47 3.45
C ILE A 42 12.39 14.47 2.93
N ARG A 43 13.57 14.41 3.56
CA ARG A 43 14.60 13.43 3.21
C ARG A 43 14.15 12.04 3.65
N ARG A 44 14.46 11.02 2.84
CA ARG A 44 14.23 9.59 3.18
C ARG A 44 12.77 9.27 3.46
N TYR A 45 11.87 9.90 2.72
CA TYR A 45 10.43 9.70 2.85
C TYR A 45 9.82 9.53 1.47
N THR A 46 9.14 8.41 1.29
CA THR A 46 8.43 8.07 0.06
C THR A 46 6.95 7.87 0.34
N TYR A 47 6.11 8.64 -0.35
CA TYR A 47 4.66 8.49 -0.30
C TYR A 47 4.17 7.68 -1.50
N LEU A 48 3.56 6.53 -1.23
CA LEU A 48 2.97 5.59 -2.18
C LEU A 48 1.44 5.59 -2.05
N GLY A 49 0.81 6.75 -2.28
CA GLY A 49 -0.65 6.85 -2.36
C GLY A 49 -1.18 7.67 -3.52
N LEU A 50 -2.48 7.94 -3.50
CA LEU A 50 -3.24 8.48 -4.63
C LEU A 50 -3.22 10.02 -4.75
N ARG A 51 -2.90 10.74 -3.68
CA ARG A 51 -3.13 12.21 -3.57
C ARG A 51 -2.20 13.09 -4.41
N ASP A 52 -1.09 12.55 -4.89
CA ASP A 52 -0.10 13.23 -5.73
C ASP A 52 0.02 12.60 -7.14
N ILE A 53 -1.00 11.83 -7.57
CA ILE A 53 -1.04 11.30 -8.93
C ILE A 53 -1.14 12.47 -9.92
N ASN A 54 -0.08 12.66 -10.71
CA ASN A 54 -0.02 13.67 -11.75
C ASN A 54 -0.97 13.34 -12.92
N SER A 55 -1.41 14.38 -13.65
CA SER A 55 -2.20 14.25 -14.88
C SER A 55 -1.52 13.44 -15.98
N ALA A 56 -0.18 13.35 -15.95
CA ALA A 56 0.64 12.49 -16.80
C ALA A 56 0.21 11.01 -16.73
N PHE A 57 -0.33 10.59 -15.58
CA PHE A 57 -0.70 9.21 -15.27
C PHE A 57 -2.19 8.91 -15.42
N MET A 58 -3.01 9.82 -15.99
CA MET A 58 -4.47 9.63 -16.09
C MET A 58 -4.86 8.32 -16.80
N GLY A 59 -5.83 7.60 -16.21
CA GLY A 59 -6.30 6.27 -16.60
C GLY A 59 -5.63 5.13 -15.83
N PHE A 60 -4.33 5.26 -15.53
CA PHE A 60 -3.51 4.24 -14.85
C PHE A 60 -2.73 4.83 -13.66
N GLY A 61 -3.31 5.82 -12.98
CA GLY A 61 -2.63 6.73 -12.05
C GLY A 61 -1.70 6.05 -11.04
N TYR A 62 -2.31 5.26 -10.16
CA TYR A 62 -1.61 4.55 -9.09
C TYR A 62 -0.63 3.51 -9.63
N LEU A 63 -1.09 2.67 -10.57
CA LEU A 63 -0.27 1.68 -11.26
C LEU A 63 1.00 2.32 -11.85
N SER A 64 0.85 3.39 -12.62
CA SER A 64 1.96 4.09 -13.27
C SER A 64 2.93 4.65 -12.27
N LYS A 65 2.45 5.22 -11.16
CA LYS A 65 3.30 5.71 -10.08
C LYS A 65 4.14 4.59 -9.46
N ILE A 66 3.51 3.45 -9.13
CA ILE A 66 4.23 2.28 -8.58
C ILE A 66 5.25 1.75 -9.59
N ILE A 67 4.88 1.63 -10.87
CA ILE A 67 5.80 1.17 -11.92
C ILE A 67 6.98 2.13 -12.11
N VAL A 68 6.75 3.45 -12.13
CA VAL A 68 7.84 4.44 -12.21
C VAL A 68 8.76 4.31 -10.99
N SER A 69 8.19 4.22 -9.79
CA SER A 69 8.94 4.00 -8.55
C SER A 69 9.81 2.74 -8.60
N LEU A 70 9.25 1.66 -9.15
CA LEU A 70 9.91 0.38 -9.36
C LEU A 70 11.07 0.49 -10.34
N VAL A 71 10.84 1.06 -11.52
CA VAL A 71 11.87 1.24 -12.56
C VAL A 71 13.00 2.14 -12.04
N GLU A 72 12.68 3.25 -11.37
CA GLU A 72 13.66 4.13 -10.75
C GLU A 72 14.52 3.43 -9.70
N SER A 73 13.92 2.52 -8.92
CA SER A 73 14.64 1.82 -7.87
C SER A 73 15.59 0.77 -8.41
N ILE A 74 15.12 -0.04 -9.38
CA ILE A 74 15.98 -1.02 -10.07
C ILE A 74 17.16 -0.33 -10.72
N LEU A 75 16.93 0.82 -11.38
CA LEU A 75 18.00 1.59 -12.02
C LEU A 75 19.07 2.07 -11.03
N LYS A 76 18.65 2.48 -9.82
CA LYS A 76 19.58 2.94 -8.77
C LYS A 76 20.29 1.80 -8.06
N GLN A 77 19.61 0.67 -7.89
CA GLN A 77 20.09 -0.46 -7.10
C GLN A 77 19.69 -1.78 -7.76
N ASN A 78 20.66 -2.46 -8.38
CA ASN A 78 20.42 -3.76 -9.04
C ASN A 78 19.84 -4.83 -8.09
N LYS A 79 20.18 -4.79 -6.79
CA LYS A 79 19.62 -5.71 -5.79
C LYS A 79 18.08 -5.64 -5.75
N GLN A 80 17.50 -4.48 -6.02
CA GLN A 80 16.05 -4.30 -5.92
C GLN A 80 15.28 -5.18 -6.92
N ALA A 81 15.84 -5.40 -8.12
CA ALA A 81 15.23 -6.28 -9.11
C ALA A 81 15.09 -7.71 -8.58
N PHE A 82 16.10 -8.19 -7.88
CA PHE A 82 16.10 -9.51 -7.26
C PHE A 82 15.00 -9.63 -6.20
N GLU A 83 14.88 -8.62 -5.33
CA GLU A 83 13.85 -8.60 -4.28
C GLU A 83 12.44 -8.54 -4.86
N ILE A 84 12.23 -7.74 -5.91
CA ILE A 84 10.96 -7.73 -6.65
C ILE A 84 10.66 -9.09 -7.26
N GLY A 85 11.67 -9.78 -7.79
CA GLY A 85 11.56 -11.17 -8.26
C GLY A 85 11.04 -12.11 -7.18
N ASN A 86 11.62 -12.06 -5.97
CA ASN A 86 11.20 -12.87 -4.82
C ASN A 86 9.75 -12.58 -4.43
N VAL A 87 9.36 -11.30 -4.42
CA VAL A 87 7.97 -10.86 -4.15
C VAL A 87 7.00 -11.48 -5.15
N LEU A 88 7.33 -11.44 -6.44
CA LEU A 88 6.46 -12.01 -7.48
C LEU A 88 6.30 -13.52 -7.32
N GLU A 89 7.39 -14.25 -7.06
CA GLU A 89 7.34 -15.69 -6.81
C GLU A 89 6.47 -16.03 -5.61
N TYR A 90 6.60 -15.25 -4.55
CA TYR A 90 5.78 -15.40 -3.37
C TYR A 90 4.27 -15.20 -3.66
N LEU A 91 3.94 -14.22 -4.50
CA LEU A 91 2.56 -14.00 -4.97
C LEU A 91 2.08 -15.04 -5.99
N GLY A 92 2.90 -16.04 -6.34
CA GLY A 92 2.56 -17.11 -7.29
C GLY A 92 2.75 -16.71 -8.76
N TYR A 93 3.52 -15.66 -9.02
CA TYR A 93 3.91 -15.22 -10.35
C TYR A 93 5.38 -15.55 -10.63
N ARG A 94 5.75 -15.61 -11.90
CA ARG A 94 7.16 -15.65 -12.28
C ARG A 94 7.79 -14.30 -11.99
N ASP A 95 9.10 -14.33 -11.84
CA ASP A 95 9.99 -13.19 -11.62
C ASP A 95 10.14 -12.26 -12.85
N LYS A 96 9.04 -12.01 -13.56
CA LYS A 96 9.00 -11.26 -14.81
C LYS A 96 7.84 -10.29 -14.82
N ILE A 97 8.11 -9.04 -15.15
CA ILE A 97 7.11 -8.00 -15.38
C ILE A 97 7.32 -7.46 -16.80
N LEU A 98 6.31 -7.57 -17.65
CA LEU A 98 6.30 -6.96 -18.97
C LEU A 98 5.56 -5.62 -18.89
N LEU A 99 6.29 -4.52 -19.09
CA LEU A 99 5.71 -3.20 -19.18
C LEU A 99 5.48 -2.86 -20.64
N GLN A 100 4.25 -2.47 -20.99
CA GLN A 100 3.92 -1.98 -22.31
C GLN A 100 3.67 -0.49 -22.25
N PHE A 101 4.31 0.27 -23.14
CA PHE A 101 4.22 1.71 -23.21
C PHE A 101 3.67 2.17 -24.55
N ASN A 102 3.01 3.32 -24.58
CA ASN A 102 2.63 3.99 -25.81
C ASN A 102 3.11 5.46 -25.82
N PHE A 103 3.23 6.02 -27.01
CA PHE A 103 3.45 7.44 -27.18
C PHE A 103 2.11 8.18 -27.04
N SER A 104 2.09 9.24 -26.23
CA SER A 104 0.90 10.07 -26.00
C SER A 104 0.44 10.86 -27.23
N MET A 105 1.27 10.92 -28.26
CA MET A 105 1.12 11.78 -29.43
C MET A 105 1.65 11.09 -30.69
N PRO A 106 1.08 11.41 -31.87
CA PRO A 106 1.54 10.86 -33.13
C PRO A 106 2.88 11.47 -33.53
N ARG A 107 3.64 10.75 -34.37
CA ARG A 107 4.94 11.19 -34.87
C ARG A 107 4.88 12.58 -35.53
N GLY A 108 3.84 12.86 -36.32
CA GLY A 108 3.67 14.16 -36.99
C GLY A 108 3.63 15.36 -36.03
N ALA A 109 3.03 15.20 -34.84
CA ALA A 109 2.99 16.27 -33.84
C ALA A 109 4.36 16.54 -33.20
N ILE A 110 5.26 15.54 -33.20
CA ILE A 110 6.65 15.71 -32.77
C ILE A 110 7.44 16.39 -33.89
N ASP A 111 7.26 15.94 -35.14
CA ASP A 111 7.96 16.50 -36.30
C ASP A 111 7.64 18.00 -36.51
N GLU A 112 6.41 18.44 -36.19
CA GLU A 112 5.98 19.84 -36.25
C GLU A 112 6.75 20.79 -35.31
N ILE A 113 7.17 20.30 -34.13
CA ILE A 113 7.86 21.13 -33.13
C ILE A 113 9.38 21.02 -33.19
N LEU A 114 9.92 20.02 -33.91
CA LEU A 114 11.35 19.76 -34.06
C LEU A 114 12.17 20.68 -34.99
N PRO A 115 11.62 21.64 -35.79
CA PRO A 115 12.46 22.54 -36.58
C PRO A 115 13.52 23.27 -35.75
N VAL A 116 14.70 23.53 -36.35
CA VAL A 116 15.88 24.03 -35.64
C VAL A 116 15.64 25.42 -35.00
N ASN A 117 14.81 26.25 -35.62
CA ASN A 117 14.58 27.64 -35.21
C ASN A 117 13.46 27.82 -34.18
N THR A 118 12.81 26.74 -33.73
CA THR A 118 11.76 26.83 -32.73
C THR A 118 12.37 27.10 -31.35
N ILE A 119 12.01 28.25 -30.76
CA ILE A 119 12.32 28.59 -29.37
C ILE A 119 11.37 27.78 -28.49
N PHE A 120 11.87 26.64 -27.98
CA PHE A 120 11.06 25.68 -27.21
C PHE A 120 10.47 26.32 -25.96
N GLU A 121 11.15 27.31 -25.36
CA GLU A 121 10.65 28.04 -24.20
C GLU A 121 9.40 28.87 -24.52
N GLN A 122 9.36 29.53 -25.69
CA GLN A 122 8.20 30.34 -26.12
C GLN A 122 7.02 29.46 -26.49
N GLU A 123 7.27 28.33 -27.16
CA GLU A 123 6.22 27.35 -27.47
C GLU A 123 5.74 26.57 -26.25
N PHE A 124 6.57 26.43 -25.21
CA PHE A 124 6.14 25.74 -23.99
C PHE A 124 4.92 26.45 -23.39
N ASP A 125 4.85 27.77 -23.39
CA ASP A 125 3.68 28.51 -22.90
C ASP A 125 2.54 28.64 -23.92
N ASN A 126 2.75 28.18 -25.15
CA ASN A 126 1.73 28.20 -26.20
C ASN A 126 0.60 27.21 -25.91
N ARG A 127 -0.53 27.74 -25.44
CA ARG A 127 -1.76 26.99 -25.18
C ARG A 127 -2.51 26.59 -26.45
N GLU A 128 -2.03 26.88 -27.64
CA GLU A 128 -2.61 26.37 -28.88
C GLU A 128 -1.93 25.08 -29.35
N SER A 129 -0.64 24.91 -29.04
CA SER A 129 0.16 23.75 -29.46
C SER A 129 -0.43 22.42 -28.98
N PHE A 130 -0.68 21.52 -29.94
CA PHE A 130 -1.19 20.18 -29.65
C PHE A 130 -0.21 19.36 -28.79
N PHE A 131 1.10 19.54 -29.01
CA PHE A 131 2.14 18.87 -28.24
C PHE A 131 2.17 19.38 -26.80
N PHE A 132 2.33 20.70 -26.60
CA PHE A 132 2.51 21.28 -25.26
C PHE A 132 1.27 21.21 -24.38
N LYS A 133 0.07 21.00 -24.98
CA LYS A 133 -1.17 20.64 -24.25
C LYS A 133 -1.14 19.27 -23.59
N ARG A 134 -0.39 18.31 -24.13
CA ARG A 134 -0.47 16.89 -23.74
C ARG A 134 0.67 16.43 -22.83
N ILE A 135 1.74 17.21 -22.73
CA ILE A 135 2.86 16.93 -21.83
C ILE A 135 2.54 17.34 -20.39
N ASN A 136 3.28 16.76 -19.44
CA ASN A 136 3.18 17.10 -18.03
C ASN A 136 3.92 18.41 -17.72
N ARG A 137 3.23 19.55 -17.82
CA ARG A 137 3.83 20.88 -17.59
C ARG A 137 4.50 21.00 -16.22
N SER A 138 3.86 20.46 -15.17
CA SER A 138 4.38 20.54 -13.79
C SER A 138 5.78 19.94 -13.63
N TYR A 139 6.13 18.96 -14.47
CA TYR A 139 7.47 18.35 -14.44
C TYR A 139 8.57 19.30 -14.92
N PHE A 140 8.23 20.29 -15.74
CA PHE A 140 9.17 21.27 -16.30
C PHE A 140 9.25 22.56 -15.49
N LEU A 141 8.54 22.67 -14.36
CA LEU A 141 8.60 23.83 -13.49
C LEU A 141 9.60 23.62 -12.33
N ASN A 142 10.24 24.70 -11.90
CA ASN A 142 11.04 24.78 -10.69
C ASN A 142 10.13 25.01 -9.47
N SER A 143 10.71 25.10 -8.27
CA SER A 143 9.94 25.34 -7.03
C SER A 143 9.31 26.73 -6.93
N ASP A 144 9.79 27.68 -7.73
CA ASP A 144 9.30 29.06 -7.86
C ASP A 144 8.39 29.24 -9.09
N ASP A 145 7.90 28.14 -9.66
CA ASP A 145 7.08 28.08 -10.88
C ASP A 145 7.77 28.61 -12.16
N SER A 146 9.07 28.91 -12.10
CA SER A 146 9.85 29.24 -13.30
C SER A 146 10.10 28.01 -14.17
N ILE A 147 10.28 28.21 -15.47
CA ILE A 147 10.55 27.13 -16.43
C ILE A 147 11.97 26.56 -16.20
N ASN A 148 12.07 25.24 -16.13
CA ASN A 148 13.34 24.54 -16.08
C ASN A 148 13.89 24.30 -17.49
N GLU A 149 14.70 25.24 -17.97
CA GLU A 149 15.31 25.19 -19.31
C GLU A 149 16.15 23.92 -19.55
N ARG A 150 16.82 23.38 -18.51
CA ARG A 150 17.61 22.15 -18.65
C ARG A 150 16.74 20.96 -19.01
N LYS A 151 15.58 20.83 -18.37
CA LYS A 151 14.60 19.77 -18.68
C LYS A 151 14.02 19.97 -20.08
N LEU A 152 13.68 21.20 -20.48
CA LEU A 152 13.18 21.47 -21.84
C LEU A 152 14.21 21.14 -22.92
N ASN A 153 15.47 21.54 -22.73
CA ASN A 153 16.54 21.23 -23.65
C ASN A 153 16.81 19.71 -23.74
N ARG A 154 16.76 19.00 -22.59
CA ARG A 154 16.82 17.54 -22.59
C ARG A 154 15.66 16.93 -23.37
N LEU A 155 14.43 17.41 -23.17
CA LEU A 155 13.27 16.95 -23.94
C LEU A 155 13.47 17.16 -25.44
N LYS A 156 13.87 18.36 -25.87
CA LYS A 156 14.13 18.69 -27.29
C LYS A 156 15.15 17.73 -27.90
N LYS A 157 16.25 17.45 -27.19
CA LYS A 157 17.27 16.49 -27.63
C LYS A 157 16.69 15.08 -27.78
N LEU A 158 15.99 14.58 -26.76
CA LEU A 158 15.41 13.24 -26.78
C LEU A 158 14.36 13.08 -27.88
N LEU A 159 13.49 14.07 -28.09
CA LEU A 159 12.51 14.03 -29.18
C LEU A 159 13.16 13.93 -30.56
N ARG A 160 14.35 14.50 -30.76
CA ARG A 160 15.12 14.38 -32.00
C ARG A 160 15.73 13.00 -32.17
N ASP A 161 16.18 12.37 -31.09
CA ASP A 161 16.84 11.07 -31.11
C ASP A 161 15.84 9.89 -31.11
N LEU A 162 14.62 10.11 -30.57
CA LEU A 162 13.55 9.13 -30.43
C LEU A 162 13.22 8.36 -31.72
N PRO A 163 13.03 8.99 -32.89
CA PRO A 163 12.67 8.31 -34.14
C PRO A 163 13.75 7.32 -34.64
N HIS A 164 14.99 7.49 -34.19
CA HIS A 164 16.14 6.69 -34.61
C HIS A 164 16.50 5.60 -33.59
N LYS A 165 16.28 5.84 -32.29
CA LYS A 165 16.56 4.87 -31.21
C LYS A 165 15.45 3.85 -31.01
N TYR A 166 14.20 4.30 -31.04
CA TYR A 166 13.03 3.45 -30.82
C TYR A 166 12.30 3.45 -32.15
N TYR A 167 12.23 2.30 -32.83
CA TYR A 167 11.31 2.13 -33.95
C TYR A 167 9.96 2.67 -33.48
N PHE A 168 9.52 3.81 -34.04
CA PHE A 168 8.38 4.59 -33.57
C PHE A 168 7.08 3.85 -33.92
N ASN A 169 6.94 2.64 -33.40
CA ASN A 169 5.72 1.86 -33.35
C ASN A 169 4.84 2.50 -32.28
N ARG A 170 3.52 2.35 -32.44
CA ARG A 170 2.55 2.94 -31.49
C ARG A 170 2.76 2.48 -30.04
N PHE A 171 3.48 1.39 -29.83
CA PHE A 171 3.85 0.87 -28.52
C PHE A 171 5.25 0.24 -28.54
N PHE A 172 5.88 0.17 -27.36
CA PHE A 172 7.11 -0.57 -27.12
C PHE A 172 7.01 -1.29 -25.77
N GLU A 173 7.89 -2.26 -25.55
CA GLU A 173 7.86 -3.12 -24.37
C GLU A 173 9.18 -3.05 -23.60
N LEU A 174 9.09 -3.16 -22.28
CA LEU A 174 10.23 -3.27 -21.38
C LEU A 174 10.01 -4.47 -20.46
N LEU A 175 10.86 -5.48 -20.59
CA LEU A 175 10.86 -6.65 -19.73
C LEU A 175 11.80 -6.44 -18.54
N ILE A 176 11.25 -6.58 -17.34
CA ILE A 176 11.98 -6.57 -16.06
C ILE A 176 12.00 -8.00 -15.54
N THR A 177 13.18 -8.48 -15.16
CA THR A 177 13.38 -9.76 -14.47
C THR A 177 14.16 -9.57 -13.18
N ARG A 178 14.37 -10.64 -12.41
CA ARG A 178 15.19 -10.58 -11.18
C ARG A 178 16.62 -10.09 -11.42
N TYR A 179 17.09 -10.11 -12.67
CA TYR A 179 18.42 -9.66 -13.08
C TYR A 179 18.44 -8.22 -13.61
N GLY A 180 17.30 -7.52 -13.62
CA GLY A 180 17.18 -6.14 -14.11
C GLY A 180 16.41 -6.07 -15.44
N PHE A 181 16.82 -5.18 -16.33
CA PHE A 181 16.15 -4.92 -17.61
C PHE A 181 16.73 -5.82 -18.72
N GLU A 182 15.91 -6.68 -19.35
CA GLU A 182 16.40 -7.61 -20.39
C GLU A 182 16.43 -7.00 -21.80
N SER A 183 15.53 -6.07 -22.11
CA SER A 183 15.33 -5.55 -23.47
C SER A 183 16.21 -4.34 -23.82
N ILE A 184 17.09 -3.89 -22.91
CA ILE A 184 17.81 -2.63 -23.04
C ILE A 184 19.31 -2.84 -22.77
N LYS A 185 20.15 -2.33 -23.69
CA LYS A 185 21.60 -2.52 -23.67
C LYS A 185 22.33 -1.54 -22.74
N ASN A 186 21.79 -0.33 -22.56
CA ASN A 186 22.43 0.76 -21.80
C ASN A 186 21.47 1.36 -20.76
N ASN A 187 21.97 1.64 -19.54
CA ASN A 187 21.19 2.29 -18.49
C ASN A 187 20.65 3.68 -18.88
N ASP A 188 21.39 4.41 -19.72
CA ASP A 188 20.98 5.73 -20.24
C ASP A 188 19.63 5.67 -20.96
N ASP A 189 19.32 4.56 -21.65
CA ASP A 189 18.05 4.41 -22.35
C ASP A 189 16.87 4.25 -21.36
N ILE A 190 17.10 3.66 -20.18
CA ILE A 190 16.10 3.59 -19.10
C ILE A 190 15.87 4.98 -18.49
N GLU A 191 16.94 5.74 -18.24
CA GLU A 191 16.83 7.12 -17.76
C GLU A 191 16.03 8.00 -18.72
N ASP A 192 16.25 7.83 -20.02
CA ASP A 192 15.51 8.56 -21.05
C ASP A 192 14.04 8.14 -21.08
N ILE A 193 13.73 6.85 -20.96
CA ILE A 193 12.34 6.37 -20.82
C ILE A 193 11.66 6.97 -19.57
N LEU A 194 12.32 6.93 -18.42
CA LEU A 194 11.82 7.53 -17.17
C LEU A 194 11.57 9.02 -17.30
N PHE A 195 12.49 9.75 -17.94
CA PHE A 195 12.34 11.17 -18.22
C PHE A 195 11.10 11.43 -19.10
N LEU A 196 10.92 10.66 -20.17
CA LEU A 196 9.81 10.80 -21.10
C LEU A 196 8.45 10.41 -20.50
N ILE A 197 8.42 9.44 -19.58
CA ILE A 197 7.22 9.11 -18.78
C ILE A 197 6.85 10.29 -17.90
N ASN A 198 7.81 10.83 -17.14
CA ASN A 198 7.58 11.97 -16.26
C ASN A 198 7.18 13.24 -17.02
N ALA A 199 7.72 13.43 -18.22
CA ALA A 199 7.34 14.48 -19.18
C ALA A 199 5.94 14.27 -19.79
N GLY A 200 5.33 13.10 -19.65
CA GLY A 200 4.03 12.76 -20.25
C GLY A 200 4.07 12.45 -21.74
N VAL A 201 5.26 12.30 -22.33
CA VAL A 201 5.43 11.92 -23.74
C VAL A 201 5.14 10.45 -23.96
N ILE A 202 5.56 9.62 -23.00
CA ILE A 202 5.30 8.19 -22.95
C ILE A 202 4.32 7.91 -21.82
N LYS A 203 3.37 7.00 -22.05
CA LYS A 203 2.43 6.54 -21.02
C LYS A 203 2.48 5.04 -20.90
N LEU A 204 2.26 4.56 -19.67
CA LEU A 204 2.09 3.15 -19.40
C LEU A 204 0.77 2.72 -20.03
N LYS A 205 0.86 1.81 -21.00
CA LYS A 205 -0.28 1.22 -21.68
C LYS A 205 -0.76 -0.01 -20.94
N ASP A 206 0.14 -0.89 -20.49
CA ASP A 206 -0.23 -2.12 -19.80
C ASP A 206 0.91 -2.64 -18.92
N VAL A 207 0.56 -3.47 -17.93
CA VAL A 207 1.51 -4.20 -17.10
C VAL A 207 1.06 -5.64 -17.04
N GLN A 208 1.91 -6.55 -17.49
CA GLN A 208 1.62 -7.97 -17.49
C GLN A 208 2.52 -8.73 -16.54
N LEU A 209 1.90 -9.64 -15.78
CA LEU A 209 2.58 -10.61 -14.92
C LEU A 209 2.45 -12.00 -15.52
N PHE A 210 3.48 -12.83 -15.35
CA PHE A 210 3.50 -14.18 -15.91
C PHE A 210 3.17 -15.20 -14.84
N THR A 211 2.26 -16.12 -15.13
CA THR A 211 1.87 -17.17 -14.17
C THR A 211 2.70 -18.45 -14.36
N PHE A 212 2.87 -19.23 -13.28
CA PHE A 212 3.52 -20.55 -13.40
C PHE A 212 2.66 -21.57 -14.15
N LYS A 213 1.33 -21.52 -13.97
CA LYS A 213 0.40 -22.60 -14.37
C LYS A 213 0.18 -22.73 -15.88
N LEU A 214 0.40 -21.69 -16.69
CA LEU A 214 0.03 -21.73 -18.12
C LEU A 214 1.05 -21.12 -19.09
N ASN A 215 2.21 -20.66 -18.64
CA ASN A 215 3.13 -19.84 -19.45
C ASN A 215 2.45 -18.59 -20.08
N ASN A 216 1.25 -18.24 -19.61
CA ASN A 216 0.47 -17.11 -20.04
C ASN A 216 0.79 -15.91 -19.15
N SER A 217 0.86 -14.74 -19.77
CA SER A 217 0.79 -13.46 -19.09
C SER A 217 -0.68 -13.04 -18.93
N PHE A 218 -0.96 -12.25 -17.90
CA PHE A 218 -2.24 -11.55 -17.76
C PHE A 218 -1.97 -10.10 -17.41
N SER A 219 -2.87 -9.20 -17.84
CA SER A 219 -2.78 -7.80 -17.43
C SER A 219 -3.16 -7.67 -15.97
N ILE A 220 -2.38 -6.90 -15.19
CA ILE A 220 -2.76 -6.55 -13.81
C ILE A 220 -4.16 -5.94 -13.76
N LYS A 221 -4.61 -5.29 -14.83
CA LYS A 221 -5.94 -4.66 -14.92
C LYS A 221 -7.09 -5.66 -14.95
N ASP A 222 -6.81 -6.88 -15.39
CA ASP A 222 -7.81 -7.95 -15.46
C ASP A 222 -7.96 -8.66 -14.10
N ALA A 223 -7.04 -8.41 -13.14
CA ALA A 223 -7.18 -8.88 -11.77
C ALA A 223 -8.29 -8.14 -11.02
N SER A 224 -8.81 -8.75 -9.96
CA SER A 224 -9.78 -8.10 -9.08
C SER A 224 -9.18 -6.83 -8.43
N SER A 225 -10.01 -5.85 -8.08
CA SER A 225 -9.53 -4.62 -7.42
C SER A 225 -8.76 -4.90 -6.12
N GLY A 226 -9.14 -5.95 -5.38
CA GLY A 226 -8.43 -6.41 -4.20
C GLY A 226 -7.04 -6.96 -4.52
N GLU A 227 -6.93 -7.84 -5.51
CA GLU A 227 -5.62 -8.37 -5.97
C GLU A 227 -4.72 -7.25 -6.48
N GLN A 228 -5.26 -6.33 -7.29
CA GLN A 228 -4.52 -5.16 -7.76
C GLN A 228 -3.99 -4.34 -6.59
N SER A 229 -4.83 -4.08 -5.58
CA SER A 229 -4.43 -3.32 -4.40
C SER A 229 -3.25 -3.99 -3.67
N ILE A 230 -3.30 -5.31 -3.46
CA ILE A 230 -2.21 -6.06 -2.82
C ILE A 230 -0.95 -5.98 -3.67
N ILE A 231 -1.03 -6.38 -4.95
CA ILE A 231 0.13 -6.42 -5.85
C ILE A 231 0.81 -5.04 -5.88
N LEU A 232 0.04 -3.97 -6.03
CA LEU A 232 0.60 -2.61 -6.11
C LEU A 232 1.17 -2.12 -4.79
N SER A 233 0.53 -2.42 -3.66
CA SER A 233 1.04 -2.03 -2.35
C SER A 233 2.34 -2.76 -2.03
N ILE A 234 2.38 -4.07 -2.27
CA ILE A 234 3.57 -4.89 -2.01
C ILE A 234 4.70 -4.53 -2.97
N LEU A 235 4.46 -4.38 -4.28
CA LEU A 235 5.48 -3.93 -5.24
C LEU A 235 5.95 -2.50 -4.95
N GLY A 236 5.04 -1.64 -4.50
CA GLY A 236 5.36 -0.28 -4.06
C GLY A 236 6.36 -0.29 -2.90
N ILE A 237 6.04 -1.01 -1.81
CA ILE A 237 6.93 -1.15 -0.66
C ILE A 237 8.25 -1.79 -1.10
N ALA A 238 8.18 -2.89 -1.86
CA ALA A 238 9.34 -3.58 -2.40
C ALA A 238 10.23 -2.64 -3.22
N SER A 239 9.69 -1.66 -3.92
CA SER A 239 10.50 -0.71 -4.70
C SER A 239 11.34 0.26 -3.85
N LYS A 240 11.11 0.38 -2.53
CA LYS A 240 11.79 1.40 -1.70
C LYS A 240 12.35 0.86 -0.39
N ILE A 241 11.88 -0.30 0.06
CA ILE A 241 12.28 -0.88 1.32
C ILE A 241 13.76 -1.25 1.33
N GLN A 242 14.41 -0.95 2.45
CA GLN A 242 15.78 -1.32 2.75
C GLN A 242 15.87 -1.68 4.24
N ASP A 243 17.04 -2.14 4.69
CA ASP A 243 17.25 -2.36 6.13
C ASP A 243 17.02 -1.06 6.91
N ASN A 244 16.54 -1.16 8.16
CA ASN A 244 16.18 -0.01 9.00
C ASN A 244 15.04 0.88 8.42
N SER A 245 14.14 0.34 7.59
CA SER A 245 12.96 1.10 7.09
C SER A 245 11.79 1.15 8.08
N LEU A 246 11.05 2.26 8.08
CA LEU A 246 9.75 2.38 8.72
C LEU A 246 8.65 2.42 7.63
N ILE A 247 7.72 1.47 7.69
CA ILE A 247 6.62 1.35 6.73
C ILE A 247 5.32 1.67 7.46
N CYS A 248 4.62 2.71 7.03
CA CYS A 248 3.32 3.11 7.55
C CYS A 248 2.24 2.81 6.50
N ILE A 249 1.23 2.04 6.85
CA ILE A 249 0.16 1.61 5.96
C ILE A 249 -1.18 2.07 6.54
N ASP A 250 -1.95 2.80 5.75
CA ASP A 250 -3.24 3.36 6.18
C ASP A 250 -4.41 2.68 5.45
N GLU A 251 -5.32 2.11 6.25
CA GLU A 251 -6.54 1.41 5.82
C GLU A 251 -6.32 0.44 4.64
N PRO A 252 -5.43 -0.56 4.77
CA PRO A 252 -5.19 -1.53 3.70
C PRO A 252 -6.44 -2.32 3.29
N GLU A 253 -7.46 -2.39 4.14
CA GLU A 253 -8.71 -3.14 3.92
C GLU A 253 -9.69 -2.52 2.91
N ILE A 254 -9.58 -1.23 2.54
CA ILE A 254 -10.62 -0.50 1.77
C ILE A 254 -11.09 -1.25 0.52
N CYS A 255 -10.16 -1.88 -0.20
CA CYS A 255 -10.45 -2.61 -1.45
C CYS A 255 -10.34 -4.13 -1.32
N LEU A 256 -10.10 -4.66 -0.11
CA LEU A 256 -9.84 -6.07 0.09
C LEU A 256 -11.10 -6.84 0.47
N HIS A 257 -11.38 -7.91 -0.27
CA HIS A 257 -12.34 -8.93 0.16
C HIS A 257 -11.87 -9.55 1.49
N PRO A 258 -12.78 -9.99 2.38
CA PRO A 258 -12.45 -10.68 3.64
C PRO A 258 -11.28 -11.68 3.57
N GLU A 259 -11.28 -12.57 2.58
CA GLU A 259 -10.20 -13.56 2.38
C GLU A 259 -8.82 -12.91 2.20
N TRP A 260 -8.76 -11.78 1.47
CA TRP A 260 -7.54 -11.04 1.25
C TRP A 260 -7.09 -10.27 2.50
N GLN A 261 -8.01 -9.81 3.33
CA GLN A 261 -7.68 -9.17 4.61
C GLN A 261 -6.98 -10.15 5.56
N GLU A 262 -7.42 -11.41 5.60
CA GLU A 262 -6.74 -12.45 6.38
C GLU A 262 -5.32 -12.75 5.88
N LYS A 263 -5.12 -12.78 4.56
CA LYS A 263 -3.82 -13.07 3.96
C LYS A 263 -2.85 -11.88 3.98
N TYR A 264 -3.35 -10.66 4.13
CA TYR A 264 -2.56 -9.44 3.95
C TYR A 264 -1.30 -9.38 4.83
N ILE A 265 -1.46 -9.70 6.12
CA ILE A 265 -0.35 -9.66 7.08
C ILE A 265 0.67 -10.77 6.85
N GLU A 266 0.21 -11.95 6.45
CA GLU A 266 1.07 -13.07 6.07
C GLU A 266 1.91 -12.68 4.85
N ILE A 267 1.25 -12.13 3.82
CA ILE A 267 1.91 -11.66 2.60
C ILE A 267 2.98 -10.62 2.93
N LEU A 268 2.65 -9.59 3.72
CA LEU A 268 3.63 -8.58 4.15
C LEU A 268 4.80 -9.20 4.92
N THR A 269 4.52 -10.09 5.86
CA THR A 269 5.53 -10.66 6.75
C THR A 269 6.49 -11.56 6.00
N GLN A 270 5.98 -12.46 5.16
CA GLN A 270 6.79 -13.39 4.38
C GLN A 270 7.54 -12.67 3.25
N THR A 271 6.92 -11.69 2.59
CA THR A 271 7.58 -10.93 1.52
C THR A 271 8.80 -10.14 2.01
N PHE A 272 8.72 -9.58 3.22
CA PHE A 272 9.75 -8.67 3.74
C PHE A 272 10.57 -9.25 4.91
N GLU A 273 10.56 -10.57 5.11
CA GLU A 273 11.26 -11.21 6.23
C GLU A 273 12.79 -11.07 6.19
N ASN A 274 13.36 -10.92 4.99
CA ASN A 274 14.81 -10.82 4.79
C ASN A 274 15.38 -9.44 5.11
N TYR A 275 14.53 -8.43 5.30
CA TYR A 275 14.95 -7.08 5.66
C TYR A 275 15.12 -6.95 7.18
N LYS A 276 16.22 -6.33 7.60
CA LYS A 276 16.59 -6.21 9.02
C LYS A 276 16.10 -4.89 9.59
N ASN A 277 15.67 -4.92 10.85
CA ASN A 277 15.25 -3.74 11.61
C ASN A 277 14.15 -2.89 10.93
N CYS A 278 13.29 -3.53 10.12
CA CYS A 278 12.13 -2.88 9.52
C CYS A 278 10.91 -2.89 10.44
N HIS A 279 10.27 -1.74 10.61
CA HIS A 279 9.06 -1.60 11.40
C HIS A 279 7.85 -1.38 10.50
N PHE A 280 6.77 -2.11 10.77
CA PHE A 280 5.49 -1.92 10.09
C PHE A 280 4.49 -1.34 11.09
N ILE A 281 3.91 -0.20 10.72
CA ILE A 281 2.83 0.48 11.43
C ILE A 281 1.61 0.42 10.52
N ILE A 282 0.54 -0.25 10.96
CA ILE A 282 -0.67 -0.40 10.16
C ILE A 282 -1.83 0.21 10.93
N ALA A 283 -2.46 1.24 10.36
CA ALA A 283 -3.72 1.77 10.84
C ALA A 283 -4.87 1.00 10.18
N THR A 284 -5.72 0.37 10.98
CA THR A 284 -6.84 -0.42 10.45
C THR A 284 -8.09 -0.33 11.32
N HIS A 285 -9.22 -0.52 10.65
CA HIS A 285 -10.55 -0.75 11.21
C HIS A 285 -11.04 -2.19 10.98
N SER A 286 -10.21 -3.06 10.41
CA SER A 286 -10.60 -4.45 10.11
C SER A 286 -10.28 -5.42 11.25
N PRO A 287 -11.29 -6.07 11.84
CA PRO A 287 -11.13 -7.25 12.70
C PRO A 287 -10.30 -8.38 12.07
N MET A 288 -10.40 -8.56 10.76
CA MET A 288 -9.79 -9.68 10.05
C MET A 288 -8.28 -9.52 9.93
N ILE A 289 -7.79 -8.29 9.85
CA ILE A 289 -6.36 -8.00 9.86
C ILE A 289 -5.77 -8.28 11.25
N ILE A 290 -6.48 -7.89 12.32
CA ILE A 290 -6.05 -8.13 13.70
C ILE A 290 -5.95 -9.64 14.00
N SER A 291 -6.91 -10.44 13.52
CA SER A 291 -6.96 -11.87 13.83
C SER A 291 -5.76 -12.66 13.25
N ARG A 292 -5.10 -12.14 12.21
CA ARG A 292 -3.97 -12.79 11.53
C ARG A 292 -2.61 -12.15 11.82
N LEU A 293 -2.50 -11.39 12.90
CA LEU A 293 -1.21 -10.87 13.33
C LEU A 293 -0.22 -11.96 13.73
N PRO A 294 1.09 -11.77 13.52
CA PRO A 294 2.11 -12.68 14.03
C PRO A 294 2.06 -12.76 15.56
N PHE A 295 2.16 -13.97 16.11
CA PHE A 295 2.15 -14.20 17.56
C PHE A 295 3.27 -13.47 18.29
N TYR A 296 4.46 -13.44 17.68
CA TYR A 296 5.59 -12.72 18.22
C TYR A 296 5.61 -11.31 17.66
N ASN A 297 5.99 -10.36 18.52
CA ASN A 297 6.49 -9.08 18.08
C ASN A 297 5.49 -8.22 17.29
N SER A 298 4.22 -8.37 17.66
CA SER A 298 3.11 -7.60 17.14
C SER A 298 2.34 -7.04 18.31
N PHE A 299 2.00 -5.77 18.22
CA PHE A 299 1.31 -5.03 19.27
C PHE A 299 0.11 -4.29 18.68
N ILE A 300 -0.93 -4.15 19.50
CA ILE A 300 -2.13 -3.39 19.16
C ILE A 300 -2.16 -2.17 20.07
N LEU A 301 -2.08 -0.99 19.48
CA LEU A 301 -2.31 0.28 20.15
C LEU A 301 -3.75 0.72 19.86
N ASN A 302 -4.56 0.78 20.91
CA ASN A 302 -5.87 1.41 20.82
C ASN A 302 -5.69 2.94 20.92
N MET A 303 -6.11 3.66 19.88
CA MET A 303 -5.90 5.11 19.79
C MET A 303 -6.75 5.93 20.77
N GLU A 304 -7.88 5.39 21.22
CA GLU A 304 -8.78 6.08 22.15
C GLU A 304 -8.30 5.94 23.59
N SER A 305 -8.00 4.72 24.03
CA SER A 305 -7.47 4.45 25.37
C SER A 305 -5.98 4.77 25.51
N ARG A 306 -5.26 4.89 24.38
CA ARG A 306 -3.79 5.03 24.30
C ARG A 306 -3.05 3.88 25.00
N SER A 307 -3.67 2.70 25.05
CA SER A 307 -3.08 1.51 25.65
C SER A 307 -2.48 0.60 24.59
N VAL A 308 -1.28 0.11 24.84
CA VAL A 308 -0.62 -0.91 24.02
C VAL A 308 -0.84 -2.27 24.64
N GLN A 309 -1.25 -3.24 23.82
CA GLN A 309 -1.46 -4.62 24.21
C GLN A 309 -0.71 -5.55 23.26
N SER A 310 -0.31 -6.72 23.75
CA SER A 310 0.30 -7.75 22.91
C SER A 310 -0.74 -8.33 21.97
N ALA A 311 -0.43 -8.51 20.68
CA ALA A 311 -1.35 -9.12 19.74
C ALA A 311 -1.69 -10.58 20.12
N LYS A 312 -0.82 -11.25 20.89
CA LYS A 312 -0.97 -12.65 21.34
C LYS A 312 -2.36 -12.96 21.92
N ASP A 313 -2.96 -12.03 22.63
CA ASP A 313 -4.24 -12.24 23.32
C ASP A 313 -5.45 -12.04 22.37
N PHE A 314 -5.21 -11.61 21.13
CA PHE A 314 -6.22 -11.25 20.15
C PHE A 314 -6.13 -12.09 18.86
N ILE A 315 -4.99 -12.70 18.53
CA ILE A 315 -4.87 -13.50 17.31
C ILE A 315 -5.81 -14.71 17.28
N ASN A 316 -6.15 -15.18 16.08
CA ASN A 316 -7.00 -16.36 15.83
C ASN A 316 -8.39 -16.32 16.48
N HIS A 317 -8.88 -15.12 16.82
CA HIS A 317 -10.24 -14.92 17.28
C HIS A 317 -11.17 -14.42 16.15
N SER A 318 -12.47 -14.69 16.30
CA SER A 318 -13.50 -14.28 15.35
C SER A 318 -13.66 -12.76 15.27
N SER A 319 -14.27 -12.27 14.19
CA SER A 319 -14.55 -10.84 14.03
C SER A 319 -15.37 -10.27 15.20
N ASP A 320 -16.38 -11.00 15.67
CA ASP A 320 -17.20 -10.60 16.83
C ASP A 320 -16.40 -10.41 18.11
N PHE A 321 -15.39 -11.26 18.35
CA PHE A 321 -14.48 -11.11 19.48
C PHE A 321 -13.64 -9.84 19.35
N GLN A 322 -13.10 -9.55 18.16
CA GLN A 322 -12.29 -8.36 17.94
C GLN A 322 -13.12 -7.09 18.08
N LEU A 323 -14.33 -7.09 17.51
CA LEU A 323 -15.26 -5.97 17.59
C LEU A 323 -15.53 -5.57 19.05
N VAL A 324 -15.64 -6.57 19.93
CA VAL A 324 -15.82 -6.37 21.37
C VAL A 324 -14.53 -5.95 22.06
N ASN A 325 -13.46 -6.72 21.91
CA ASN A 325 -12.28 -6.60 22.78
C ASN A 325 -11.23 -5.60 22.27
N VAL A 326 -11.26 -5.25 20.99
CA VAL A 326 -10.29 -4.33 20.36
C VAL A 326 -10.94 -3.02 19.93
N PHE A 327 -12.11 -3.09 19.31
CA PHE A 327 -12.75 -1.93 18.69
C PHE A 327 -13.84 -1.26 19.53
N ASP A 328 -14.29 -1.90 20.63
CA ASP A 328 -15.40 -1.42 21.46
C ASP A 328 -16.67 -1.10 20.62
N THR A 329 -16.94 -1.92 19.59
CA THR A 329 -18.07 -1.79 18.66
C THR A 329 -18.74 -3.15 18.41
N PRO A 330 -19.41 -3.73 19.43
CA PRO A 330 -19.94 -5.11 19.37
C PRO A 330 -20.92 -5.37 18.22
N GLY A 331 -21.59 -4.34 17.70
CA GLY A 331 -22.61 -4.48 16.67
C GLY A 331 -23.93 -5.01 17.22
N TYR A 332 -24.79 -5.50 16.33
CA TYR A 332 -26.09 -6.08 16.69
C TYR A 332 -25.99 -7.60 16.80
N LYS A 333 -26.56 -8.21 17.86
CA LYS A 333 -26.55 -9.67 18.05
C LYS A 333 -25.13 -10.29 17.99
N ASN A 334 -24.19 -9.68 18.69
CA ASN A 334 -22.82 -10.20 18.76
C ASN A 334 -22.81 -11.63 19.36
N GLU A 335 -22.36 -12.62 18.59
CA GLU A 335 -22.41 -14.04 18.97
C GLU A 335 -21.40 -14.35 20.07
N TYR A 336 -20.28 -13.64 20.11
CA TYR A 336 -19.29 -13.78 21.18
C TYR A 336 -19.87 -13.36 22.54
N LEU A 337 -20.51 -12.18 22.61
CA LEU A 337 -21.20 -11.72 23.82
C LEU A 337 -22.36 -12.64 24.20
N SER A 338 -23.17 -13.06 23.22
CA SER A 338 -24.30 -13.97 23.44
C SER A 338 -23.83 -15.28 24.07
N ARG A 339 -22.78 -15.90 23.51
CA ARG A 339 -22.19 -17.13 24.01
C ARG A 339 -21.65 -16.98 25.42
N ILE A 340 -20.92 -15.91 25.70
CA ILE A 340 -20.41 -15.65 27.05
C ILE A 340 -21.57 -15.50 28.03
N ALA A 341 -22.58 -14.70 27.67
CA ALA A 341 -23.70 -14.43 28.54
C ALA A 341 -24.47 -15.70 28.90
N ILE A 342 -24.80 -16.51 27.89
CA ILE A 342 -25.52 -17.79 28.07
C ILE A 342 -24.70 -18.78 28.90
N ASN A 343 -23.40 -18.91 28.62
CA ASN A 343 -22.54 -19.83 29.36
C ASN A 343 -22.40 -19.43 30.83
N THR A 344 -22.21 -18.13 31.10
CA THR A 344 -22.14 -17.60 32.46
C THR A 344 -23.48 -17.77 33.19
N PHE A 345 -24.61 -17.48 32.53
CA PHE A 345 -25.94 -17.73 33.08
C PHE A 345 -26.14 -19.21 33.46
N ALA A 346 -25.80 -20.13 32.55
CA ALA A 346 -25.97 -21.56 32.78
C ALA A 346 -25.11 -22.09 33.94
N LYS A 347 -23.85 -21.63 34.04
CA LYS A 347 -22.97 -21.96 35.18
C LYS A 347 -23.52 -21.44 36.50
N ILE A 348 -23.94 -20.17 36.56
CA ILE A 348 -24.51 -19.57 37.78
C ILE A 348 -25.76 -20.32 38.22
N SER A 349 -26.68 -20.59 37.29
CA SER A 349 -27.93 -21.30 37.58
C SER A 349 -27.69 -22.71 38.13
N LYS A 350 -26.63 -23.39 37.70
CA LYS A 350 -26.33 -24.77 38.11
C LYS A 350 -25.53 -24.86 39.40
N TYR A 351 -24.48 -24.04 39.55
CA TYR A 351 -23.51 -24.18 40.63
C TYR A 351 -23.67 -23.14 41.74
N LYS A 352 -24.47 -22.09 41.51
CA LYS A 352 -24.69 -20.96 42.45
C LYS A 352 -23.40 -20.32 42.97
N LYS A 353 -22.34 -20.37 42.17
CA LYS A 353 -21.02 -19.80 42.47
C LYS A 353 -20.44 -19.17 41.20
N LEU A 354 -19.68 -18.10 41.39
CA LEU A 354 -18.96 -17.38 40.34
C LEU A 354 -17.48 -17.70 40.45
N ASP A 355 -16.91 -18.30 39.41
CA ASP A 355 -15.46 -18.43 39.27
C ASP A 355 -14.82 -17.10 38.81
N SER A 356 -13.49 -17.07 38.66
CA SER A 356 -12.75 -15.90 38.18
C SER A 356 -13.05 -15.55 36.72
N GLU A 357 -13.30 -16.56 35.89
CA GLU A 357 -13.59 -16.40 34.47
C GLU A 357 -14.98 -15.77 34.27
N ASP A 358 -15.97 -16.24 35.03
CA ASP A 358 -17.34 -15.72 35.03
C ASP A 358 -17.38 -14.24 35.45
N LYS A 359 -16.57 -13.86 36.45
CA LYS A 359 -16.46 -12.46 36.88
C LYS A 359 -15.90 -11.57 35.78
N GLU A 360 -14.93 -12.06 35.02
CA GLU A 360 -14.34 -11.31 33.91
C GLU A 360 -15.32 -11.22 32.73
N ASN A 361 -15.99 -12.31 32.39
CA ASN A 361 -17.06 -12.36 31.40
C ASN A 361 -18.18 -11.35 31.69
N ILE A 362 -18.64 -11.27 32.95
CA ILE A 362 -19.63 -10.28 33.37
C ILE A 362 -19.10 -8.85 33.19
N ARG A 363 -17.83 -8.58 33.53
CA ARG A 363 -17.23 -7.25 33.35
C ARG A 363 -17.15 -6.85 31.88
N ILE A 364 -16.81 -7.78 30.99
CA ILE A 364 -16.79 -7.56 29.55
C ILE A 364 -18.18 -7.14 29.08
N ILE A 365 -19.22 -7.91 29.42
CA ILE A 365 -20.61 -7.60 29.03
C ILE A 365 -21.07 -6.27 29.64
N GLU A 366 -20.79 -6.01 30.92
CA GLU A 366 -21.08 -4.75 31.60
C GLU A 366 -20.44 -3.56 30.86
N LYS A 367 -19.15 -3.65 30.48
CA LYS A 367 -18.46 -2.63 29.70
C LYS A 367 -19.13 -2.40 28.34
N GLN A 368 -19.47 -3.48 27.63
CA GLN A 368 -20.05 -3.41 26.29
C GLN A 368 -21.52 -2.98 26.26
N SER A 369 -22.23 -3.07 27.38
CA SER A 369 -23.64 -2.68 27.48
C SER A 369 -23.89 -1.23 27.07
N ASN A 370 -22.91 -0.34 27.21
CA ASN A 370 -23.00 1.07 26.80
C ASN A 370 -23.05 1.25 25.27
N TYR A 371 -22.60 0.25 24.50
CA TYR A 371 -22.57 0.29 23.04
C TYR A 371 -23.70 -0.53 22.40
N LEU A 372 -24.44 -1.31 23.19
CA LEU A 372 -25.57 -2.11 22.72
C LEU A 372 -26.84 -1.25 22.66
N LYS A 373 -27.68 -1.52 21.67
CA LYS A 373 -29.00 -0.89 21.58
C LYS A 373 -30.00 -1.60 22.51
N SER A 374 -31.03 -0.88 22.92
CA SER A 374 -32.07 -1.41 23.82
C SER A 374 -32.91 -2.54 23.22
N ASP A 375 -32.95 -2.66 21.89
CA ASP A 375 -33.65 -3.70 21.13
C ASP A 375 -32.72 -4.88 20.72
N ASP A 376 -31.48 -4.88 21.20
CA ASP A 376 -30.53 -5.97 21.00
C ASP A 376 -30.78 -7.11 22.02
N PRO A 377 -30.98 -8.37 21.57
CA PRO A 377 -31.10 -9.51 22.48
C PRO A 377 -29.93 -9.66 23.46
N VAL A 378 -28.71 -9.26 23.09
CA VAL A 378 -27.54 -9.28 23.97
C VAL A 378 -27.72 -8.31 25.15
N TYR A 379 -28.42 -7.20 24.95
CA TYR A 379 -28.73 -6.25 26.00
C TYR A 379 -29.72 -6.83 27.03
N ASP A 380 -30.69 -7.63 26.59
CA ASP A 380 -31.60 -8.35 27.49
C ASP A 380 -30.87 -9.44 28.29
N LEU A 381 -29.93 -10.16 27.64
CA LEU A 381 -29.06 -11.11 28.32
C LEU A 381 -28.20 -10.42 29.39
N TYR A 382 -27.66 -9.25 29.08
CA TYR A 382 -26.93 -8.41 30.04
C TYR A 382 -27.79 -8.06 31.26
N LYS A 383 -29.01 -7.54 31.06
CA LYS A 383 -29.92 -7.20 32.17
C LYS A 383 -30.19 -8.41 33.07
N THR A 384 -30.47 -9.55 32.46
CA THR A 384 -30.72 -10.82 33.17
C THR A 384 -29.52 -11.22 34.02
N LEU A 385 -28.29 -11.08 33.50
CA LEU A 385 -27.06 -11.37 34.25
C LEU A 385 -26.84 -10.41 35.42
N VAL A 386 -27.15 -9.13 35.26
CA VAL A 386 -27.05 -8.13 36.34
C VAL A 386 -28.03 -8.46 37.47
N GLU A 387 -29.27 -8.82 37.14
CA GLU A 387 -30.29 -9.24 38.13
C GLU A 387 -29.84 -10.47 38.92
N LEU A 388 -29.27 -11.47 38.25
CA LEU A 388 -28.74 -12.67 38.92
C LEU A 388 -27.54 -12.38 39.81
N LYS A 389 -26.64 -11.50 39.38
CA LYS A 389 -25.49 -11.08 40.19
C LYS A 389 -25.91 -10.45 41.52
N VAL A 390 -27.07 -9.79 41.55
CA VAL A 390 -27.67 -9.26 42.79
C VAL A 390 -28.25 -10.39 43.66
N MET A 391 -28.87 -11.40 43.05
CA MET A 391 -29.45 -12.55 43.77
C MET A 391 -28.41 -13.47 44.43
N PHE A 392 -27.22 -13.60 43.84
CA PHE A 392 -26.16 -14.52 44.29
C PHE A 392 -24.97 -13.82 44.96
N LYS A 393 -25.17 -12.58 45.45
CA LYS A 393 -24.15 -11.76 46.11
C LYS A 393 -23.84 -12.21 47.53
#